data_AF-A0A383B7M0-F1
#
_entry.id   AF-A0A383B7M0-F1
#
_cell.length_a   1.000
_cell.length_b   1.000
_cell.length_c   1.000
_cell.angle_alpha   90.00
_cell.angle_beta   90.00
_cell.angle_gamma   90.00
#
_symmetry.space_group_name_H-M   'P 1'
#
loop_
_entity.id
_entity.type
_entity.pdbx_description
1 polymer ?
#
loop_
_entity_poly.entity_id
_entity_poly.type
_entity_poly.pdbx_seq_one_letter_code
_entity_poly.pdbx_strand_id
1 'polypeptide(L)' 'MAKIVFIGAGSFGFTRGLVRDLLTFPLLESSEIALVDINKQRLNFARRACEKIVAQGNYPATVTATTDRREV' A
#
# COMPACT_ATOMS: atom_id res chain seq x y z
N MET A 1 15.51 1.46 -3.39
CA MET A 1 14.09 1.65 -3.02
C MET A 1 13.33 0.43 -3.51
N ALA A 2 12.67 -0.30 -2.62
CA ALA A 2 11.89 -1.48 -3.01
C ALA A 2 10.51 -1.06 -3.51
N LYS A 3 9.99 -1.73 -4.55
CA LYS A 3 8.60 -1.64 -4.97
C LYS A 3 7.86 -2.89 -4.51
N ILE A 4 6.83 -2.72 -3.69
CA ILE A 4 6.06 -3.79 -3.08
C ILE A 4 4.64 -3.73 -3.65
N VAL A 5 4.27 -4.76 -4.40
CA VAL A 5 2.99 -4.84 -5.11
C VAL A 5 2.02 -5.77 -4.39
N PHE A 6 0.84 -5.26 -4.04
CA PHE A 6 -0.26 -6.02 -3.46
C PHE A 6 -1.33 -6.30 -4.50
N ILE A 7 -1.43 -7.54 -5.00
CA ILE A 7 -2.55 -7.98 -5.86
C ILE A 7 -3.64 -8.58 -4.97
N GLY A 8 -4.86 -8.01 -5.04
CA GLY A 8 -5.92 -8.28 -4.07
C GLY A 8 -5.89 -7.32 -2.88
N ALA A 9 -5.42 -6.08 -3.10
CA ALA A 9 -5.23 -5.07 -2.06
C ALA A 9 -6.53 -4.67 -1.33
N GLY A 10 -7.70 -4.96 -1.91
CA GLY A 10 -9.00 -4.77 -1.28
C GLY A 10 -9.24 -5.64 -0.04
N SER A 11 -8.35 -6.61 0.26
CA SER A 11 -8.29 -7.29 1.56
C SER A 11 -7.86 -6.32 2.68
N PHE A 12 -8.78 -5.43 3.08
CA PHE A 12 -8.51 -4.21 3.83
C PHE A 12 -7.65 -4.41 5.09
N GLY A 13 -8.01 -5.38 5.94
CA GLY A 13 -7.27 -5.65 7.17
C GLY A 13 -5.85 -6.15 6.91
N PHE A 14 -5.71 -7.08 5.96
CA PHE A 14 -4.42 -7.66 5.56
C PHE A 14 -3.50 -6.60 4.96
N THR A 15 -3.97 -5.87 3.94
CA THR A 15 -3.18 -4.89 3.20
C THR A 15 -2.63 -3.81 4.11
N ARG A 16 -3.48 -3.15 4.90
CA ARG A 16 -3.03 -2.08 5.80
C ARG A 16 -2.16 -2.61 6.94
N GLY A 17 -2.42 -3.84 7.39
CA GLY A 17 -1.63 -4.51 8.43
C GLY A 17 -0.20 -4.75 7.97
N LEU A 18 -0.04 -5.36 6.80
CA LEU A 18 1.29 -5.59 6.22
C LEU A 18 2.01 -4.28 5.89
N VAL A 19 1.34 -3.28 5.32
CA VAL A 19 1.98 -1.97 5.06
C VAL A 19 2.50 -1.35 6.34
N ARG A 20 1.72 -1.34 7.42
CA ARG A 20 2.18 -0.86 8.73
C ARG A 20 3.44 -1.60 9.18
N ASP A 21 3.43 -2.93 9.13
CA ASP A 21 4.54 -3.74 9.63
C ASP A 21 5.80 -3.57 8.76
N LEU A 22 5.66 -3.57 7.43
CA LEU A 22 6.76 -3.37 6.48
C LEU A 22 7.50 -2.05 6.73
N LEU A 23 6.78 -0.96 6.99
CA LEU A 23 7.38 0.37 7.19
C LEU A 23 8.14 0.49 8.51
N THR A 24 8.01 -0.46 9.44
CA THR A 24 8.82 -0.50 10.66
C THR A 24 10.26 -1.00 10.43
N PHE A 25 10.54 -1.61 9.28
CA PHE A 25 11.87 -2.07 8.93
C PHE A 25 12.65 -0.95 8.20
N PRO A 26 13.83 -0.52 8.69
CA PRO A 26 14.60 0.56 8.05
C PRO A 26 14.94 0.29 6.58
N LEU A 27 15.09 -0.98 6.19
CA LEU A 27 15.34 -1.37 4.80
C LEU A 27 14.16 -1.05 3.86
N LEU A 28 12.94 -0.96 4.41
CA LEU A 28 11.68 -0.88 3.65
C LEU A 28 10.89 0.41 3.91
N GLU A 29 11.31 1.27 4.83
CA GLU A 29 10.58 2.49 5.23
C GLU A 29 10.34 3.49 4.09
N SER A 30 11.15 3.42 3.02
CA SER A 30 11.07 4.27 1.83
C SER A 30 10.46 3.56 0.62
N SER A 31 9.80 2.42 0.80
CA SER A 31 9.26 1.62 -0.32
C SER A 31 8.14 2.33 -1.09
N GLU A 32 8.01 2.00 -2.38
CA GLU A 32 6.78 2.26 -3.15
C GLU A 32 5.78 1.13 -2.88
N ILE A 33 4.60 1.48 -2.35
CA ILE A 33 3.50 0.56 -2.08
C ILE A 33 2.49 0.65 -3.22
N ALA A 34 2.45 -0.35 -4.10
CA ALA A 34 1.52 -0.40 -5.22
C ALA A 34 0.34 -1.32 -4.92
N LEU A 35 -0.88 -0.77 -4.94
CA LEU A 35 -2.11 -1.48 -4.60
C LEU A 35 -2.90 -1.84 -5.86
N VAL A 36 -3.21 -3.11 -6.04
CA VAL A 36 -4.03 -3.59 -7.16
C VAL A 36 -5.25 -4.34 -6.65
N ASP A 37 -6.43 -3.91 -7.06
CA ASP A 37 -7.66 -4.67 -6.85
C ASP A 37 -8.69 -4.31 -7.92
N ILE A 38 -9.43 -5.30 -8.40
CA ILE A 38 -10.50 -5.10 -9.39
C ILE A 38 -11.71 -4.36 -8.80
N ASN A 39 -11.89 -4.41 -7.48
CA ASN A 39 -12.96 -3.70 -6.77
C ASN A 39 -12.50 -2.29 -6.38
N LYS A 40 -12.93 -1.28 -7.15
CA LYS A 40 -12.59 0.14 -6.95
C LYS A 40 -12.88 0.66 -5.54
N GLN A 41 -14.01 0.28 -4.95
CA GLN A 41 -14.39 0.78 -3.62
C GLN A 41 -13.47 0.21 -2.54
N ARG A 42 -13.22 -1.11 -2.57
CA ARG A 42 -12.29 -1.76 -1.62
C ARG A 42 -10.86 -1.26 -1.80
N LEU A 43 -10.44 -1.07 -3.05
CA LEU A 43 -9.15 -0.48 -3.38
C LEU A 43 -9.01 0.93 -2.80
N ASN A 44 -10.04 1.78 -2.94
CA ASN A 44 -10.03 3.13 -2.38
C ASN A 44 -9.91 3.12 -0.86
N PHE A 45 -10.61 2.23 -0.16
CA PHE A 45 -10.47 2.07 1.29
C PHE A 45 -9.04 1.65 1.68
N ALA A 46 -8.46 0.66 1.00
CA ALA A 46 -7.10 0.21 1.26
C ALA A 46 -6.08 1.32 1.01
N ARG A 47 -6.19 2.05 -0.11
CA ARG A 47 -5.35 3.20 -0.46
C ARG A 47 -5.36 4.25 0.64
N ARG A 48 -6.55 4.72 1.03
CA ARG A 48 -6.69 5.76 2.08
C ARG A 48 -6.11 5.31 3.42
N ALA A 49 -6.26 4.04 3.78
CA ALA A 49 -5.67 3.51 5.01
C ALA A 49 -4.14 3.46 4.94
N CYS A 50 -3.56 3.04 3.81
CA CYS A 50 -2.11 3.02 3.62
C CYS A 50 -1.52 4.43 3.58
N GLU A 51 -2.14 5.37 2.84
CA GLU A 51 -1.73 6.79 2.83
C GLU A 51 -1.77 7.40 4.24
N LYS A 52 -2.80 7.07 5.04
CA LYS A 52 -2.87 7.50 6.44
C LYS A 52 -1.75 6.94 7.30
N ILE A 53 -1.37 5.66 7.11
CA ILE A 53 -0.25 5.04 7.82
C ILE A 53 1.06 5.75 7.47
N VAL A 54 1.32 5.98 6.18
CA VAL A 54 2.51 6.70 5.71
C VAL A 54 2.58 8.09 6.33
N ALA A 55 1.49 8.87 6.24
CA ALA A 55 1.45 10.23 6.76
C ALA A 55 1.59 10.29 8.28
N GLN A 56 0.90 9.43 9.03
CA GLN A 56 0.96 9.44 10.50
C GLN A 56 2.28 8.89 11.05
N GLY A 57 2.93 7.99 10.33
CA GLY A 57 4.24 7.45 10.69
C GLY A 57 5.41 8.31 10.23
N ASN A 58 5.17 9.41 9.49
CA ASN A 58 6.20 10.20 8.81
C ASN A 58 7.15 9.36 7.95
N TYR A 59 6.63 8.31 7.31
CA TYR A 59 7.42 7.46 6.45
C TYR A 59 7.66 8.12 5.08
N PRO A 60 8.86 7.97 4.49
CA PRO A 60 9.15 8.46 3.14
C PRO A 60 8.55 7.60 2.01
N ALA A 61 7.77 6.57 2.36
CA ALA A 61 7.10 5.70 1.41
C ALA A 61 6.07 6.43 0.55
N THR A 62 5.76 5.86 -0.61
CA THR A 62 4.71 6.34 -1.52
C THR A 62 3.64 5.28 -1.73
N VAL A 63 2.42 5.70 -2.08
CA VAL A 63 1.29 4.78 -2.31
C VAL A 63 0.69 5.05 -3.68
N THR A 64 0.64 4.01 -4.53
CA THR A 64 -0.06 4.02 -5.82
C THR A 64 -1.20 3.01 -5.81
N ALA A 65 -2.21 3.21 -6.64
CA ALA A 65 -3.33 2.28 -6.75
C ALA A 65 -3.89 2.23 -8.18
N THR A 66 -4.13 1.03 -8.68
CA THR A 66 -4.76 0.80 -9.99
C THR A 66 -5.68 -0.42 -9.95
N THR A 67 -6.63 -0.47 -10.88
CA THR A 67 -7.45 -1.66 -11.12
C THR A 67 -6.84 -2.63 -12.13
N ASP A 68 -5.75 -2.26 -12.82
CA ASP A 68 -5.05 -3.13 -13.76
C ASP A 68 -3.67 -3.52 -13.23
N ARG A 69 -3.47 -4.82 -13.01
CA ARG A 69 -2.19 -5.38 -12.56
C ARG A 69 -1.02 -5.17 -13.53
N ARG A 70 -1.26 -4.76 -14.77
CA ARG A 70 -0.21 -4.48 -15.77
C ARG A 70 0.34 -3.07 -15.67
N GLU A 71 -0.28 -2.18 -14.91
CA GLU A 71 0.14 -0.79 -14.72
C GLU A 71 1.07 -0.58 -13.49
N VAL A 72 1.47 -1.67 -12.81
CA VAL A 72 2.32 -1.64 -11.61
C VAL A 72 3.68 -2.26 -11.85
#